data_AF-A0AAJ5ZR32-F1
#
_entry.id   AF-A0AAJ5ZR32-F1
#
_cell.length_a   1.000
_cell.length_b   1.000
_cell.length_c   1.000
_cell.angle_alpha   90.00
_cell.angle_beta   90.00
_cell.angle_gamma   90.00
#
_symmetry.space_group_name_H-M   'P 1'
#
loop_
_entity.id
_entity.type
_entity.pdbx_description
1 polymer ?
#
loop_
_entity_poly.entity_id
_entity_poly.type
_entity_poly.pdbx_seq_one_letter_code
_entity_poly.pdbx_strand_id
1 'polypeptide(L)' 'MTDDQEKVSAETELLARRLARESGVTVDEARELIHLIGTDWSSLLREAHFLKGRH' A
#
# COMPACT_ATOMS: atom_id res chain seq x y z
N MET A 1 2.91 26.96 -2.86
CA MET A 1 3.84 25.82 -2.78
C MET A 1 3.29 24.87 -1.74
N THR A 2 2.30 24.04 -2.12
CA THR A 2 1.72 22.90 -1.38
C THR A 2 0.49 22.42 -2.18
N ASP A 3 0.72 21.80 -3.32
CA ASP A 3 -0.35 21.13 -4.11
C ASP A 3 0.11 19.69 -4.43
N ASP A 4 1.42 19.50 -4.68
CA ASP A 4 2.05 18.18 -4.80
C ASP A 4 1.89 17.28 -3.57
N GLN A 5 1.91 17.84 -2.36
CA GLN A 5 1.89 17.03 -1.13
C GLN A 5 0.51 16.40 -0.85
N GLU A 6 -0.58 17.00 -1.34
CA GLU A 6 -1.93 16.41 -1.21
C GLU A 6 -2.18 15.33 -2.26
N LYS A 7 -1.73 15.50 -3.51
CA LYS A 7 -1.95 14.50 -4.57
C LYS A 7 -1.26 13.17 -4.31
N VAL A 8 -0.01 13.22 -3.84
CA VAL A 8 0.76 12.01 -3.51
C VAL A 8 0.06 11.20 -2.41
N SER A 9 -0.62 11.86 -1.47
CA SER A 9 -1.38 11.19 -0.42
C SER A 9 -2.62 10.47 -0.97
N ALA A 10 -3.32 11.07 -1.93
CA ALA A 10 -4.54 10.49 -2.51
C ALA A 10 -4.25 9.26 -3.40
N GLU A 11 -3.17 9.31 -4.18
CA GLU A 11 -2.74 8.18 -5.02
C GLU A 11 -2.25 7.01 -4.17
N THR A 12 -1.47 7.30 -3.12
CA THR A 12 -1.02 6.31 -2.14
C THR A 12 -2.20 5.68 -1.41
N GLU A 13 -3.20 6.48 -1.04
CA GLU A 13 -4.39 6.01 -0.36
C GLU A 13 -5.23 5.06 -1.24
N LEU A 14 -5.38 5.41 -2.52
CA LEU A 14 -6.08 4.56 -3.48
C LEU A 14 -5.35 3.23 -3.68
N LEU A 15 -4.01 3.29 -3.79
CA LEU A 15 -3.17 2.11 -3.92
C LEU A 15 -3.23 1.22 -2.67
N ALA A 16 -3.18 1.81 -1.47
CA ALA A 16 -3.26 1.08 -0.20
C ALA A 16 -4.60 0.36 -0.05
N ARG A 17 -5.71 1.02 -0.39
CA ARG A 17 -7.07 0.42 -0.37
C ARG A 17 -7.18 -0.73 -1.36
N ARG A 18 -6.61 -0.58 -2.55
CA ARG A 18 -6.58 -1.63 -3.56
C ARG A 18 -5.77 -2.83 -3.05
N LEU A 19 -4.58 -2.58 -2.50
CA LEU A 19 -3.70 -3.63 -1.98
C LEU A 19 -4.36 -4.41 -0.85
N ALA A 20 -4.95 -3.72 0.12
CA ALA A 20 -5.69 -4.32 1.22
C ALA A 20 -6.82 -5.25 0.72
N ARG A 21 -7.58 -4.81 -0.28
CA ARG A 21 -8.68 -5.60 -0.85
C ARG A 21 -8.22 -6.86 -1.58
N GLU A 22 -7.09 -6.81 -2.28
CA GLU A 22 -6.58 -7.93 -3.09
C GLU A 22 -5.78 -8.94 -2.26
N SER A 23 -5.05 -8.48 -1.24
CA SER A 23 -4.17 -9.31 -0.42
C SER A 23 -4.77 -9.73 0.93
N GLY A 24 -5.82 -9.04 1.40
CA GLY A 24 -6.48 -9.31 2.68
C GLY A 24 -5.75 -8.75 3.90
N VAL A 25 -4.77 -7.87 3.70
CA VAL A 25 -4.14 -7.05 4.77
C VAL A 25 -4.98 -5.81 5.06
N THR A 26 -4.69 -5.14 6.17
CA THR A 26 -5.31 -3.86 6.52
C THR A 26 -4.80 -2.72 5.64
N VAL A 27 -5.57 -1.63 5.54
CA VAL A 27 -5.14 -0.43 4.78
C VAL A 27 -3.87 0.18 5.38
N ASP A 28 -3.70 0.11 6.70
CA ASP A 28 -2.50 0.62 7.38
C ASP A 28 -1.27 -0.23 7.07
N GLU A 29 -1.37 -1.56 7.08
CA GLU A 29 -0.28 -2.44 6.62
C GLU A 29 0.06 -2.18 5.15
N ALA A 30 -0.95 -1.97 4.30
CA ALA A 30 -0.74 -1.63 2.90
C ALA A 30 -0.03 -0.28 2.71
N ARG A 31 -0.35 0.74 3.52
CA ARG A 31 0.35 2.04 3.50
C ARG A 31 1.81 1.88 3.91
N GLU A 32 2.08 1.13 4.98
CA GLU A 32 3.45 0.86 5.44
C GLU A 32 4.25 0.15 4.35
N LEU A 33 3.67 -0.85 3.67
CA LEU A 33 4.30 -1.50 2.53
C LEU A 33 4.63 -0.52 1.41
N ILE A 34 3.69 0.35 1.03
CA ILE A 34 3.92 1.36 -0.01
C ILE A 34 5.04 2.33 0.40
N HIS A 35 5.11 2.69 1.69
CA HIS A 35 6.17 3.54 2.21
C HIS A 35 7.54 2.85 2.22
N LEU A 36 7.59 1.55 2.54
CA LEU A 36 8.82 0.78 2.70
C LEU A 36 9.43 0.32 1.37
N ILE A 37 8.60 -0.17 0.44
CA ILE A 37 9.06 -0.81 -0.80
C ILE A 37 8.65 -0.06 -2.07
N GLY A 38 7.88 1.03 -1.92
CA GLY A 38 7.40 1.86 -3.03
C GLY A 38 6.10 1.34 -3.65
N THR A 39 5.80 1.78 -4.87
CA THR A 39 4.50 1.57 -5.52
C THR A 39 4.49 0.40 -6.52
N ASP A 40 5.52 -0.45 -6.54
CA ASP A 40 5.57 -1.62 -7.42
C ASP A 40 4.53 -2.67 -7.01
N TRP A 41 3.50 -2.82 -7.84
CA TRP A 41 2.34 -3.65 -7.52
C TRP A 41 2.68 -5.13 -7.30
N SER A 42 3.60 -5.69 -8.09
CA SER A 42 4.02 -7.09 -7.96
C SER A 42 4.76 -7.35 -6.64
N SER A 43 5.55 -6.38 -6.18
CA SER A 43 6.25 -6.44 -4.91
C SER A 43 5.32 -6.22 -3.73
N LEU A 44 4.40 -5.27 -3.86
CA LEU A 44 3.36 -5.02 -2.86
C LEU A 44 2.47 -6.25 -2.62
N LEU A 45 1.97 -6.89 -3.67
CA LEU A 45 1.13 -8.09 -3.52
C LEU A 45 1.87 -9.24 -2.85
N ARG A 46 3.12 -9.47 -3.25
CA ARG A 46 3.95 -10.52 -2.67
C ARG A 46 4.16 -10.27 -1.18
N GLU A 47 4.57 -9.07 -0.81
CA GLU A 47 4.85 -8.74 0.59
C GLU A 47 3.58 -8.74 1.44
N ALA A 48 2.45 -8.24 0.90
CA ALA A 48 1.17 -8.28 1.59
C ALA A 48 0.65 -9.71 1.82
N HIS A 49 0.83 -10.62 0.86
CA HIS A 49 0.51 -12.03 1.06
C HIS A 49 1.43 -12.71 2.09
N PHE A 50 2.72 -12.37 2.11
CA PHE A 50 3.64 -12.85 3.14
C PHE A 50 3.24 -12.35 4.55
N LEU A 51 2.88 -11.08 4.67
CA LEU A 51 2.34 -10.49 5.90
C LEU A 51 1.08 -11.22 6.37
N LYS A 52 0.14 -11.49 5.47
CA LYS A 52 -1.10 -12.18 5.82
C LYS A 52 -0.87 -13.62 6.29
N GLY A 53 0.08 -14.33 5.68
CA GLY A 53 0.43 -15.70 6.06
C GLY A 53 1.14 -15.82 7.42
N ARG A 54 1.54 -14.69 8.03
CA ARG A 54 2.24 -14.64 9.32
C ARG A 54 1.28 -14.48 10.52
N HIS A 55 -0.02 -14.32 10.29
CA HIS A 55 -1.06 -14.13 11.32
C HIS A 55 -2.03 -15.31 11.41
#